data_AF-A0A4U8YZA0-F1
#
_entry.id   AF-A0A4U8YZA0-F1
#
_cell.length_a   1.000
_cell.length_b   1.000
_cell.length_c   1.000
_cell.angle_alpha   90.00
_cell.angle_beta   90.00
_cell.angle_gamma   90.00
#
_symmetry.space_group_name_H-M   'P 1'
#
loop_
_entity.id
_entity.type
_entity.pdbx_description
1 polymer ?
#
loop_
_entity_poly.entity_id
_entity_poly.type
_entity_poly.pdbx_seq_one_letter_code
_entity_poly.pdbx_strand_id
1 'polypeptide(L)'
;MGDTLSSYPYVKVRLACRRCGRKGSYSLARLADKYRAEIRLTDLLGNLAGDCRLWEPRHPAMARCGAYFADLDFPLPPPDLPTEGQHRLKIIRGGKDKAR
;
A
#
# COMPACT_ATOMS: atom_id res chain seq x y z
N MET A 1 -13.01 -5.23 9.63
CA MET A 1 -12.10 -4.93 8.50
C MET A 1 -10.78 -4.47 9.08
N GLY A 2 -9.67 -4.77 8.43
CA GLY A 2 -8.35 -4.40 8.95
C GLY A 2 -8.16 -2.88 9.06
N ASP A 3 -8.17 -2.36 10.28
CA ASP A 3 -8.05 -0.92 10.54
C ASP A 3 -6.59 -0.47 10.74
N THR A 4 -5.63 -1.42 10.69
CA THR A 4 -4.22 -1.20 11.03
C THR A 4 -3.29 -1.50 9.86
N LEU A 5 -2.08 -0.94 9.90
CA LEU A 5 -1.06 -1.15 8.86
C LEU A 5 -0.67 -2.64 8.69
N SER A 6 -0.67 -3.44 9.75
CA SER A 6 -0.41 -4.89 9.72
C SER A 6 -1.40 -5.69 8.86
N SER A 7 -2.63 -5.19 8.71
CA SER A 7 -3.69 -5.83 7.94
C SER A 7 -3.74 -5.35 6.48
N TYR A 8 -2.80 -4.50 6.07
CA TYR A 8 -2.76 -3.95 4.72
C TYR A 8 -2.33 -5.02 3.70
N PRO A 9 -3.10 -5.25 2.63
CA PRO A 9 -2.93 -6.45 1.79
C PRO A 9 -1.85 -6.32 0.68
N TYR A 10 -1.10 -5.22 0.66
CA TYR A 10 -0.09 -4.93 -0.38
C TYR A 10 1.27 -4.60 0.25
N VAL A 11 2.37 -4.94 -0.44
CA VAL A 11 3.72 -4.63 0.07
C VAL A 11 4.11 -3.16 -0.13
N LYS A 12 3.40 -2.47 -1.03
CA LYS A 12 3.49 -1.02 -1.25
C LYS A 12 2.17 -0.37 -0.87
N VAL A 13 2.25 0.68 -0.07
CA VAL A 13 1.12 1.54 0.31
C VAL A 13 1.10 2.74 -0.63
N ARG A 14 0.11 2.81 -1.51
CA ARG A 14 -0.10 3.90 -2.46
C ARG A 14 -1.10 4.89 -1.90
N LEU A 15 -0.73 6.17 -1.93
CA LEU A 15 -1.55 7.27 -1.46
C LEU A 15 -1.83 8.21 -2.64
N ALA A 16 -3.06 8.69 -2.72
CA ALA A 16 -3.47 9.70 -3.69
C ALA A 16 -4.35 10.75 -3.01
N CYS A 17 -4.43 11.94 -3.58
CA CYS A 17 -5.35 12.98 -3.13
C CYS A 17 -6.18 13.51 -4.30
N ARG A 18 -7.50 13.44 -4.20
CA ARG A 18 -8.43 13.92 -5.25
C ARG A 18 -8.48 15.45 -5.36
N ARG A 19 -7.97 16.18 -4.35
CA ARG A 19 -8.03 17.65 -4.28
C ARG A 19 -6.75 18.33 -4.76
N CYS A 20 -5.58 17.92 -4.24
CA CYS A 20 -4.31 18.51 -4.63
C CYS A 20 -3.57 17.71 -5.73
N GLY A 21 -4.08 16.55 -6.13
CA GLY A 21 -3.48 15.72 -7.17
C GLY A 21 -2.21 14.96 -6.74
N ARG A 22 -1.77 15.10 -5.48
CA ARG A 22 -0.60 14.38 -4.94
C ARG A 22 -0.80 12.88 -5.09
N LYS A 23 0.25 12.19 -5.53
CA LYS A 23 0.36 10.73 -5.54
C LYS A 23 1.70 10.34 -4.90
N GLY A 24 1.71 9.26 -4.14
CA GLY A 24 2.90 8.75 -3.47
C GLY A 24 2.81 7.25 -3.27
N SER A 25 3.96 6.61 -3.12
CA SER A 25 4.05 5.17 -2.85
C SER A 25 5.13 4.93 -1.81
N TYR A 26 4.80 4.16 -0.79
CA TYR A 26 5.67 3.87 0.34
C TYR A 26 5.80 2.37 0.54
N SER A 27 6.95 1.90 1.02
CA SER A 27 7.12 0.50 1.42
C SER A 27 6.39 0.25 2.73
N LEU A 28 5.58 -0.82 2.79
CA LEU A 28 4.89 -1.23 4.01
C LEU A 28 5.88 -1.48 5.15
N ALA A 29 6.99 -2.17 4.87
CA ALA A 29 8.04 -2.44 5.85
C ALA A 29 8.64 -1.15 6.43
N ARG A 30 8.91 -0.14 5.59
CA ARG A 30 9.43 1.17 6.06
C ARG A 30 8.39 1.94 6.87
N LEU A 31 7.12 1.84 6.52
CA LEU A 31 6.05 2.46 7.30
C LEU A 31 5.85 1.76 8.65
N ALA A 32 5.94 0.44 8.68
CA ALA A 32 5.86 -0.35 9.90
C ALA A 32 7.04 -0.07 10.84
N ASP A 33 8.25 0.09 10.30
CA ASP A 33 9.43 0.49 11.09
C ASP A 33 9.26 1.89 11.69
N LYS A 34 8.76 2.85 10.89
CA LYS A 34 8.60 4.25 11.33
C LYS A 34 7.43 4.48 12.29
N TYR A 35 6.28 3.86 12.03
CA TYR A 35 5.01 4.15 12.72
C TYR A 35 4.46 2.99 13.53
N ARG A 36 5.15 1.84 13.55
CA ARG A 36 4.70 0.55 14.07
C ARG A 36 3.60 -0.09 13.22
N ALA A 37 3.52 -1.41 13.30
CA ALA A 37 2.57 -2.19 12.51
C ALA A 37 1.11 -2.03 13.00
N GLU A 38 0.92 -1.64 14.27
CA GLU A 38 -0.39 -1.48 14.89
C GLU A 38 -1.04 -0.11 14.61
N ILE A 39 -0.35 0.82 13.94
CA ILE A 39 -0.91 2.13 13.65
C ILE A 39 -2.21 2.01 12.85
N ARG A 40 -3.22 2.80 13.22
CA ARG A 40 -4.48 2.87 12.48
C ARG A 40 -4.25 3.52 11.12
N LEU A 41 -4.91 3.02 10.09
CA LEU A 41 -4.82 3.57 8.73
C LEU A 41 -5.27 5.04 8.68
N THR A 42 -6.24 5.45 9.51
CA THR A 42 -6.68 6.84 9.64
C THR A 42 -5.57 7.75 10.15
N ASP A 43 -4.83 7.30 11.17
CA ASP A 43 -3.77 8.07 11.81
C ASP A 43 -2.54 8.11 10.91
N LEU A 44 -2.23 7.00 10.25
CA LEU A 44 -1.21 6.93 9.21
C LEU A 44 -1.52 7.86 8.04
N LEU A 45 -2.77 7.91 7.58
CA LEU A 45 -3.21 8.83 6.53
C LEU A 45 -3.00 10.29 6.95
N GLY A 46 -3.32 10.64 8.19
CA GLY A 46 -3.05 11.97 8.74
C GLY A 46 -1.56 12.31 8.78
N ASN A 47 -0.71 11.37 9.21
CA ASN A 47 0.74 11.55 9.23
C ASN A 47 1.35 11.71 7.83
N LEU A 48 0.83 10.98 6.82
CA LEU A 48 1.32 11.06 5.44
C LEU A 48 0.73 12.25 4.66
N ALA A 49 -0.49 12.67 5.00
CA ALA A 49 -1.20 13.76 4.35
C ALA A 49 -1.02 15.11 5.06
N GLY A 50 -0.34 15.15 6.22
CA GLY A 50 -0.07 16.37 6.98
C GLY A 50 0.64 17.45 6.17
N ASP A 51 1.52 17.06 5.24
CA ASP A 51 2.20 17.98 4.32
C ASP A 51 1.32 18.46 3.15
N CYS A 52 0.02 18.15 3.14
CA CYS A 52 -0.88 18.63 2.11
C CYS A 52 -1.27 20.08 2.41
N ARG A 53 -1.10 20.96 1.41
CA ARG A 53 -1.51 22.37 1.48
C ARG A 53 -3.00 22.57 1.86
N LEU A 54 -3.84 21.56 1.61
CA LEU A 54 -5.28 21.56 1.93
C LEU A 54 -5.62 20.80 3.22
N TRP A 55 -4.61 20.34 3.97
CA TRP A 55 -4.80 19.72 5.28
C TRP A 55 -5.11 20.76 6.37
N GLU A 56 -4.65 22.00 6.19
CA GLU A 56 -4.73 23.05 7.19
C GLU A 56 -6.19 23.37 7.60
N PRO A 57 -6.53 23.28 8.90
CA PRO A 57 -7.88 23.48 9.41
C PRO A 57 -8.31 24.95 9.49
N ARG A 58 -7.49 25.90 9.00
CA ARG A 58 -7.73 27.35 9.16
C ARG A 58 -9.05 27.84 8.56
N HIS A 59 -9.68 27.08 7.68
CA HIS A 59 -10.98 27.42 7.11
C HIS A 59 -11.95 26.22 7.11
N PRO A 60 -12.88 26.11 8.08
CA PRO A 60 -13.86 25.02 8.15
C PRO A 60 -14.79 24.94 6.93
N ALA A 61 -14.90 26.02 6.15
CA ALA A 61 -15.70 26.10 4.93
C ALA A 61 -14.95 25.67 3.65
N MET A 62 -13.63 25.46 3.69
CA MET A 62 -12.87 25.00 2.52
C MET A 62 -12.75 23.48 2.49
N ALA A 63 -12.80 22.92 1.27
CA ALA A 63 -12.69 21.50 1.03
C ALA A 63 -11.40 20.93 1.66
N ARG A 64 -11.57 20.07 2.67
CA ARG A 64 -10.48 19.34 3.34
C ARG A 64 -9.68 18.51 2.34
N CYS A 65 -8.42 18.23 2.69
CA CYS A 65 -7.59 17.24 2.01
C CYS A 65 -8.38 15.96 1.72
N GLY A 66 -8.43 15.56 0.45
CA GLY A 66 -9.09 14.33 0.00
C GLY A 66 -8.10 13.20 -0.18
N ALA A 67 -7.14 13.04 0.74
CA ALA A 67 -6.17 11.96 0.70
C ALA A 67 -6.86 10.62 0.98
N TYR A 68 -6.45 9.58 0.26
CA TYR A 68 -6.96 8.23 0.39
C TYR A 68 -5.88 7.22 -0.01
N PHE A 69 -6.04 5.98 0.46
CA PHE A 69 -5.21 4.85 0.02
C PHE A 69 -5.71 4.37 -1.33
N ALA A 70 -4.90 4.55 -2.37
CA ALA A 70 -5.28 4.21 -3.73
C ALA A 70 -5.45 2.70 -3.92
N ASP A 71 -4.72 1.88 -3.16
CA ASP A 71 -4.85 0.42 -3.24
C ASP A 71 -6.13 -0.12 -2.57
N LEU A 72 -6.81 0.70 -1.77
CA LEU A 72 -8.10 0.35 -1.15
C LEU A 72 -9.29 0.97 -1.88
N ASP A 73 -9.05 1.77 -2.93
CA ASP A 73 -10.10 2.36 -3.75
C ASP A 73 -10.59 1.35 -4.81
N PHE A 74 -11.87 1.38 -5.15
CA PHE A 74 -12.46 0.39 -6.05
C PHE A 74 -12.18 0.76 -7.53
N PRO A 75 -11.83 -0.22 -8.39
CA PRO A 75 -11.65 -1.64 -8.12
C PRO A 75 -10.33 -1.96 -7.40
N LEU A 76 -10.38 -2.85 -6.39
CA LEU A 76 -9.19 -3.24 -5.64
C LEU A 76 -8.23 -4.01 -6.56
N PRO A 77 -6.95 -3.61 -6.64
CA PRO A 77 -5.94 -4.41 -7.32
C PRO A 77 -5.77 -5.77 -6.63
N PRO A 78 -5.33 -6.82 -7.34
CA PRO A 78 -5.06 -8.12 -6.71
C PRO A 78 -3.99 -7.94 -5.62
N PRO A 79 -4.19 -8.52 -4.42
CA PRO A 79 -3.23 -8.40 -3.33
C PRO A 79 -1.88 -9.01 -3.71
N ASP A 80 -0.80 -8.51 -3.11
CA ASP A 80 0.58 -9.02 -3.32
C ASP A 80 0.80 -10.33 -2.55
N LEU A 81 -0.17 -11.24 -2.60
CA LEU A 81 -0.02 -12.57 -2.03
C LEU A 81 0.84 -13.40 -2.99
N PRO A 82 1.77 -14.23 -2.46
CA PRO A 82 2.35 -15.27 -3.27
C PRO A 82 1.18 -16.07 -3.84
N THR A 83 1.28 -16.37 -5.12
CA THR A 83 0.31 -17.16 -5.85
C THR A 83 0.24 -18.58 -5.27
N GLU A 84 -0.46 -18.74 -4.15
CA GLU A 84 -0.68 -20.03 -3.52
C GLU A 84 -1.50 -20.89 -4.50
N GLY A 85 -0.79 -21.77 -5.22
CA GLY A 85 -1.40 -22.78 -6.09
C GLY A 85 -1.58 -22.47 -7.58
N GLN A 86 -1.35 -21.25 -8.10
CA GLN A 86 -1.62 -20.99 -9.54
C GLN A 86 -0.45 -21.30 -10.49
N HIS A 87 0.76 -21.54 -9.97
CA HIS A 87 1.88 -21.99 -10.80
C HIS A 87 2.34 -23.37 -10.34
N ARG A 88 1.81 -24.41 -10.99
CA ARG A 88 2.38 -25.76 -10.95
C ARG A 88 3.83 -25.65 -11.42
N LEU A 89 4.77 -25.69 -10.47
CA LEU A 89 6.21 -25.64 -10.75
C LEU A 89 6.51 -26.70 -11.81
N LYS A 90 7.03 -26.26 -12.97
CA LYS A 90 7.40 -27.16 -14.05
C LYS A 90 8.77 -27.75 -13.74
N ILE A 91 8.82 -29.06 -13.47
CA ILE A 91 10.08 -29.79 -13.32
C ILE A 91 10.83 -29.71 -14.65
N ILE A 92 11.95 -28.99 -14.67
CA ILE A 92 12.89 -29.00 -15.79
C ILE A 92 13.81 -30.20 -15.57
N ARG A 93 13.73 -31.22 -16.44
CA ARG A 93 14.67 -32.35 -16.38
C ARG A 93 16.07 -31.84 -16.75
N GLY A 94 16.98 -31.83 -15.77
CA GLY A 94 18.39 -31.55 -16.01
C GLY A 94 19.06 -32.77 -16.65
N GLY A 95 19.80 -32.55 -17.74
CA GLY A 95 20.55 -33.61 -18.42
C GLY A 95 21.97 -33.16 -18.74
N LYS A 96 22.95 -33.84 -18.14
CA LYS A 96 24.30 -34.02 -18.69
C LYS A 96 24.77 -35.44 -18.36
N ASP A 97 24.12 -36.41 -18.99
CA ASP A 97 24.70 -37.75 -19.08
C ASP A 97 25.71 -37.74 -20.24
N LYS A 98 26.92 -37.25 -19.96
CA LYS A 98 28.07 -37.58 -20.79
C LYS A 98 28.65 -38.91 -20.28
N ALA A 99 28.08 -40.02 -20.72
CA ALA A 99 28.78 -41.30 -20.72
C ALA A 99 29.61 -41.36 -22.01
N ARG A 100 30.92 -41.13 -21.86
CA ARG A 100 31.95 -41.38 -22.87
C ARG A 100 32.52 -42.77 -22.67
#